data_AF-A0A416JFL7-F1
#
_entry.id   AF-A0A416JFL7-F1
#
_cell.length_a   1.000
_cell.length_b   1.000
_cell.length_c   1.000
_cell.angle_alpha   90.00
_cell.angle_beta   90.00
_cell.angle_gamma   90.00
#
_symmetry.space_group_name_H-M   'P 1'
#
loop_
_entity.id
_entity.type
_entity.pdbx_description
1 polymer ?
#
loop_
_entity_poly.entity_id
_entity_poly.type
_entity_poly.pdbx_seq_one_letter_code
_entity_poly.pdbx_strand_id
1 'polypeptide(L)'
;MKNNRRKKIRPIYVSFLATLLTAAFLLNLVYLLYFSYSARKLDREERARSLNQTVYYVNHYMGELESSADLLSISSTIQKLLTHRVKKNYLDYLDCSEAISEYAMTVPKIYRIDFYTASSCTLVTSSEGVFYDLTAQERENYEQYMESDEKWFMDIHYAGKEPGLVSKTRNEEYISLIKPVYSKYTGKKTGALCISVRIAELEQLMPQTTDLSEGVCMYYKGEMVLGTENEHLVSRGSNRSLIIWI
;
A
#
# COMPACT_ATOMS: atom_id res chain seq x y z
N MET A 1 4.47 -63.23 63.28
CA MET A 1 3.39 -62.82 62.33
C MET A 1 3.39 -61.36 61.87
N LYS A 2 4.22 -60.43 62.39
CA LYS A 2 4.23 -59.01 61.97
C LYS A 2 4.91 -58.72 60.61
N ASN A 3 5.87 -59.56 60.18
CA ASN A 3 6.67 -59.31 58.96
C ASN A 3 5.95 -59.61 57.63
N ASN A 4 4.95 -60.50 57.61
CA ASN A 4 4.25 -60.87 56.36
C ASN A 4 3.18 -59.85 55.92
N ARG A 5 2.63 -59.03 56.84
CA ARG A 5 1.69 -57.96 56.47
C ARG A 5 2.39 -56.78 55.78
N ARG A 6 3.58 -56.39 56.26
CA ARG A 6 4.38 -55.30 55.64
C ARG A 6 4.85 -55.65 54.21
N LYS A 7 5.13 -56.93 53.92
CA LYS A 7 5.50 -57.39 52.57
C LYS A 7 4.32 -57.37 51.57
N LYS A 8 3.09 -57.62 52.02
CA LYS A 8 1.89 -57.58 51.16
C LYS A 8 1.36 -56.16 50.89
N ILE A 9 1.60 -55.22 51.79
CA ILE A 9 1.04 -53.87 51.72
C ILE A 9 1.95 -52.89 50.95
N ARG A 10 3.28 -53.06 51.02
CA ARG A 10 4.26 -52.28 50.24
C ARG A 10 3.99 -52.21 48.72
N PRO A 11 3.70 -53.32 48.01
CA PRO A 11 3.46 -53.25 46.57
C PRO A 11 2.19 -52.45 46.22
N ILE A 12 1.19 -52.43 47.10
CA ILE A 12 -0.06 -51.67 46.92
C ILE A 12 0.20 -50.17 47.04
N TYR A 13 0.97 -49.73 48.05
CA TYR A 13 1.34 -48.32 48.19
C TYR A 13 2.27 -47.83 47.07
N VAL A 14 3.20 -48.67 46.62
CA VAL A 14 4.08 -48.34 45.49
C VAL A 14 3.29 -48.25 44.18
N SER A 15 2.36 -49.16 43.94
CA SER A 15 1.42 -49.11 42.81
C SER A 15 0.56 -47.85 42.85
N PHE A 16 -0.01 -47.51 44.01
CA PHE A 16 -0.83 -46.31 44.19
C PHE A 16 -0.04 -45.01 43.97
N LEU A 17 1.17 -44.94 44.53
CA LEU A 17 2.06 -43.79 44.32
C LEU A 17 2.47 -43.68 42.85
N ALA A 18 2.80 -44.79 42.18
CA ALA A 18 3.14 -44.79 40.76
C ALA A 18 1.96 -44.33 39.90
N THR A 19 0.73 -44.77 40.18
CA THR A 19 -0.47 -44.30 39.46
C THR A 19 -0.76 -42.82 39.70
N LEU A 20 -0.49 -42.30 40.90
CA LEU A 20 -0.66 -40.88 41.20
C LEU A 20 0.38 -40.03 40.46
N LEU A 21 1.62 -40.52 40.37
CA LEU A 21 2.73 -39.86 39.68
C LEU A 21 2.52 -39.87 38.15
N THR A 22 2.04 -40.97 37.58
CA THR A 22 1.68 -41.04 36.16
C THR A 22 0.48 -40.16 35.84
N ALA A 23 -0.54 -40.11 36.71
CA ALA A 23 -1.67 -39.20 36.54
C ALA A 23 -1.23 -37.73 36.61
N ALA A 24 -0.37 -37.36 37.56
CA ALA A 24 0.20 -36.02 37.66
C ALA A 24 1.05 -35.64 36.44
N PHE A 25 1.86 -36.58 35.93
CA PHE A 25 2.65 -36.37 34.71
C PHE A 25 1.77 -36.18 33.48
N LEU A 26 0.73 -37.00 33.31
CA LEU A 26 -0.23 -36.87 32.21
C LEU A 26 -0.99 -35.54 32.27
N LEU A 27 -1.45 -35.13 33.46
CA LEU A 27 -2.05 -33.82 33.66
C LEU A 27 -1.10 -32.70 33.25
N ASN A 28 0.15 -32.74 33.71
CA ASN A 28 1.14 -31.71 33.40
C ASN A 28 1.47 -31.67 31.89
N LEU A 29 1.51 -32.83 31.23
CA LEU A 29 1.70 -32.93 29.78
C LEU A 29 0.51 -32.34 29.00
N VAL A 30 -0.71 -32.61 29.43
CA VAL A 30 -1.93 -32.00 28.85
C VAL A 30 -1.92 -30.48 29.04
N TYR A 31 -1.53 -29.99 30.23
CA TYR A 31 -1.38 -28.56 30.48
C TYR A 31 -0.34 -27.92 29.56
N LEU A 32 0.84 -28.53 29.39
CA LEU A 32 1.87 -28.04 28.46
C LEU A 32 1.39 -28.00 27.01
N LEU A 33 0.69 -29.04 26.55
CA LEU A 33 0.12 -29.06 25.20
C LEU A 33 -0.95 -27.98 25.03
N TYR A 34 -1.79 -27.76 26.05
CA TYR A 34 -2.81 -26.71 26.02
C TYR A 34 -2.19 -25.31 26.00
N PHE A 35 -1.20 -25.03 26.86
CA PHE A 35 -0.52 -23.74 26.90
C PHE A 35 0.26 -23.47 25.60
N SER A 36 0.96 -24.46 25.05
CA SER A 36 1.66 -24.30 23.77
C SER A 36 0.69 -24.07 22.61
N TYR A 37 -0.46 -24.74 22.59
CA TYR A 37 -1.51 -24.49 21.60
C TYR A 37 -2.10 -23.07 21.76
N SER A 38 -2.44 -22.68 22.98
CA SER A 38 -3.00 -21.35 23.26
C SER A 38 -2.04 -20.23 22.89
N ALA A 39 -0.74 -20.39 23.19
CA ALA A 39 0.29 -19.43 22.81
C ALA A 39 0.39 -19.28 21.29
N ARG A 40 0.44 -20.39 20.55
CA ARG A 40 0.46 -20.38 19.07
C ARG A 40 -0.81 -19.77 18.47
N LYS A 41 -1.96 -20.03 19.08
CA LYS A 41 -3.24 -19.48 18.61
C LYS A 41 -3.28 -17.96 18.81
N LEU A 42 -2.86 -17.49 19.98
CA LEU A 42 -2.83 -16.06 20.32
C LEU A 42 -1.89 -15.29 19.40
N ASP A 43 -0.69 -15.83 19.16
CA ASP A 43 0.28 -15.26 18.20
C ASP A 43 -0.30 -15.14 16.78
N ARG A 44 -0.98 -16.19 16.28
CA ARG A 44 -1.67 -16.13 14.97
C ARG A 44 -2.78 -15.07 14.94
N GLU A 45 -3.55 -14.93 16.01
CA GLU A 45 -4.63 -13.94 16.09
C GLU A 45 -4.10 -12.51 16.15
N GLU A 46 -3.00 -12.26 16.87
CA GLU A 46 -2.33 -10.97 16.89
C GLU A 46 -1.76 -10.61 15.52
N ARG A 47 -1.10 -11.55 14.84
CA ARG A 47 -0.63 -11.38 13.45
C ARG A 47 -1.76 -11.03 12.50
N ALA A 48 -2.86 -11.78 12.54
CA ALA A 48 -4.02 -11.53 11.69
C ALA A 48 -4.67 -10.17 11.99
N ARG A 49 -4.72 -9.77 13.27
CA ARG A 49 -5.24 -8.45 13.67
C ARG A 49 -4.36 -7.32 13.16
N SER A 50 -3.04 -7.45 13.30
CA SER A 50 -2.06 -6.46 12.82
C SER A 50 -2.11 -6.32 11.30
N LEU A 51 -2.14 -7.43 10.56
CA LEU A 51 -2.32 -7.42 9.11
C LEU A 51 -3.64 -6.76 8.70
N ASN A 52 -4.76 -7.12 9.35
CA ASN A 52 -6.06 -6.50 9.05
C ASN A 52 -6.08 -4.99 9.33
N GLN A 53 -5.43 -4.53 10.41
CA GLN A 53 -5.28 -3.11 10.70
C GLN A 53 -4.46 -2.42 9.62
N THR A 54 -3.35 -3.02 9.18
CA THR A 54 -2.49 -2.49 8.10
C THR A 54 -3.27 -2.35 6.80
N VAL A 55 -3.96 -3.43 6.40
CA VAL A 55 -4.81 -3.45 5.20
C VAL A 55 -5.88 -2.38 5.29
N TYR A 56 -6.50 -2.21 6.46
CA TYR A 56 -7.49 -1.16 6.67
C TYR A 56 -6.91 0.25 6.48
N TYR A 57 -5.77 0.56 7.10
CA TYR A 57 -5.15 1.88 6.97
C TYR A 57 -4.67 2.18 5.55
N VAL A 58 -4.03 1.22 4.88
CA VAL A 58 -3.59 1.39 3.49
C VAL A 58 -4.79 1.56 2.56
N ASN A 59 -5.84 0.74 2.69
CA ASN A 59 -7.05 0.90 1.87
C ASN A 59 -7.76 2.22 2.13
N HIS A 60 -7.82 2.66 3.40
CA HIS A 60 -8.42 3.94 3.75
C HIS A 60 -7.66 5.09 3.08
N TYR A 61 -6.33 5.09 3.21
CA TYR A 61 -5.46 6.08 2.59
C TYR A 61 -5.56 6.07 1.05
N MET A 62 -5.59 4.89 0.41
CA MET A 62 -5.81 4.79 -1.04
C MET A 62 -7.18 5.33 -1.45
N GLY A 63 -8.21 5.12 -0.63
CA GLY A 63 -9.53 5.71 -0.84
C GLY A 63 -9.53 7.24 -0.73
N GLU A 64 -8.76 7.80 0.20
CA GLU A 64 -8.57 9.25 0.30
C GLU A 64 -7.84 9.81 -0.94
N LEU A 65 -6.82 9.11 -1.46
CA LEU A 65 -6.14 9.50 -2.70
C LEU A 65 -7.08 9.44 -3.92
N GLU A 66 -7.93 8.40 -4.03
CA GLU A 66 -8.94 8.32 -5.09
C GLU A 66 -9.91 9.51 -5.00
N SER A 67 -10.44 9.78 -3.80
CA SER A 67 -11.36 10.90 -3.58
C SER A 67 -10.69 12.23 -3.92
N SER A 68 -9.42 12.38 -3.56
CA SER A 68 -8.61 13.54 -3.88
C SER A 68 -8.44 13.74 -5.39
N ALA A 69 -8.11 12.66 -6.10
CA ALA A 69 -7.99 12.67 -7.55
C ALA A 69 -9.34 12.97 -8.24
N ASP A 70 -10.45 12.46 -7.71
CA ASP A 70 -11.80 12.78 -8.18
C ASP A 70 -12.08 14.29 -8.03
N LEU A 71 -11.81 14.88 -6.87
CA LEU A 71 -12.02 16.31 -6.59
C LEU A 71 -11.15 17.21 -7.48
N LEU A 72 -9.85 16.90 -7.59
CA LEU A 72 -8.94 17.65 -8.45
C LEU A 72 -9.37 17.57 -9.91
N SER A 73 -9.73 16.36 -10.39
CA SER A 73 -10.11 16.16 -11.79
C SER A 73 -11.30 17.02 -12.21
N ILE A 74 -12.23 17.32 -11.30
CA ILE A 74 -13.40 18.17 -11.57
C ILE A 74 -13.20 19.64 -11.20
N SER A 75 -12.05 20.00 -10.61
CA SER A 75 -11.73 21.36 -10.18
C SER A 75 -11.81 22.33 -11.35
N SER A 76 -12.29 23.54 -11.07
CA SER A 76 -12.39 24.59 -12.08
C SER A 76 -11.02 24.99 -12.65
N THR A 77 -9.94 24.94 -11.85
CA THR A 77 -8.57 25.25 -12.31
C THR A 77 -8.10 24.25 -13.35
N ILE A 78 -8.22 22.95 -13.09
CA ILE A 78 -7.88 21.89 -14.03
C ILE A 78 -8.79 21.91 -15.26
N GLN A 79 -10.10 22.07 -15.07
CA GLN A 79 -11.07 22.04 -16.16
C GLN A 79 -10.94 23.24 -17.11
N LYS A 80 -10.49 24.41 -16.63
CA LYS A 80 -10.16 25.56 -17.49
C LYS A 80 -9.05 25.23 -18.48
N LEU A 81 -8.01 24.49 -18.06
CA LEU A 81 -6.90 24.07 -18.92
C LEU A 81 -7.31 23.03 -19.98
N LEU A 82 -8.44 22.35 -19.77
CA LEU A 82 -9.01 21.38 -20.70
C LEU A 82 -10.00 22.00 -21.69
N THR A 83 -10.16 23.33 -21.69
CA THR A 83 -11.00 24.04 -22.66
C THR A 83 -10.31 24.15 -24.02
N HIS A 84 -11.07 24.09 -25.11
CA HIS A 84 -10.57 24.29 -26.49
C HIS A 84 -10.13 25.73 -26.81
N ARG A 85 -9.81 26.57 -25.81
CA ARG A 85 -9.37 27.95 -26.09
C ARG A 85 -7.99 27.91 -26.74
N VAL A 86 -7.88 28.60 -27.88
CA VAL A 86 -6.83 28.49 -28.90
C VAL A 86 -5.47 29.08 -28.48
N LYS A 87 -5.32 29.60 -27.26
CA LYS A 87 -4.06 30.22 -26.80
C LYS A 87 -3.68 29.76 -25.40
N LYS A 88 -2.46 29.24 -25.28
CA LYS A 88 -1.80 28.98 -23.99
C LYS A 88 -1.78 30.28 -23.20
N ASN A 89 -2.44 30.29 -22.04
CA ASN A 89 -2.42 31.41 -21.11
C ASN A 89 -1.56 31.02 -19.91
N TYR A 90 -0.41 31.66 -19.76
CA TYR A 90 0.52 31.39 -18.67
C TYR A 90 -0.13 31.48 -17.30
N LEU A 91 -1.02 32.46 -17.09
CA LEU A 91 -1.70 32.66 -15.81
C LEU A 91 -2.59 31.47 -15.43
N ASP A 92 -3.30 30.87 -16.40
CA ASP A 92 -4.15 29.72 -16.10
C ASP A 92 -3.32 28.49 -15.68
N TYR A 93 -2.11 28.32 -16.21
CA TYR A 93 -1.21 27.24 -15.80
C TYR A 93 -0.57 27.51 -14.44
N LEU A 94 -0.24 28.78 -14.15
CA LEU A 94 0.27 29.20 -12.84
C LEU A 94 -0.79 28.95 -11.75
N ASP A 95 -2.02 29.44 -11.97
CA ASP A 95 -3.15 29.21 -11.06
C ASP A 95 -3.38 27.70 -10.81
N CYS A 96 -3.22 26.89 -11.86
CA CYS A 96 -3.34 25.43 -11.73
C CYS A 96 -2.17 24.83 -10.93
N SER A 97 -0.94 25.27 -11.18
CA SER A 97 0.25 24.82 -10.44
C SER A 97 0.14 25.18 -8.96
N GLU A 98 -0.30 26.39 -8.64
CA GLU A 98 -0.55 26.82 -7.27
C GLU A 98 -1.64 25.98 -6.60
N ALA A 99 -2.77 25.76 -7.29
CA ALA A 99 -3.87 24.97 -6.75
C ALA A 99 -3.48 23.52 -6.44
N ILE A 100 -2.73 22.86 -7.33
CA ILE A 100 -2.26 21.48 -7.05
C ILE A 100 -1.16 21.46 -5.98
N SER A 101 -0.36 22.52 -5.86
CA SER A 101 0.65 22.66 -4.80
C SER A 101 0.01 22.82 -3.43
N GLU A 102 -0.98 23.71 -3.31
CA GLU A 102 -1.76 23.89 -2.08
C GLU A 102 -2.48 22.58 -1.71
N TYR A 103 -3.01 21.86 -2.71
CA TYR A 103 -3.63 20.58 -2.48
C TYR A 103 -2.64 19.53 -1.95
N ALA A 104 -1.45 19.44 -2.54
CA ALA A 104 -0.40 18.54 -2.05
C ALA A 104 0.05 18.86 -0.61
N MET A 105 -0.03 20.12 -0.18
CA MET A 105 0.29 20.54 1.19
C MET A 105 -0.83 20.24 2.20
N THR A 106 -2.08 20.16 1.74
CA THR A 106 -3.25 19.96 2.62
C THR A 106 -3.55 18.49 2.90
N VAL A 107 -3.36 17.61 1.91
CA VAL A 107 -3.52 16.17 2.11
C VAL A 107 -2.20 15.60 2.63
N PRO A 108 -2.17 15.08 3.87
CA PRO A 108 -0.94 14.55 4.44
C PRO A 108 -0.42 13.39 3.58
N LYS A 109 0.91 13.32 3.41
CA LYS A 109 1.65 12.23 2.75
C LYS A 109 1.52 12.15 1.23
N ILE A 110 0.85 13.12 0.57
CA ILE A 110 1.05 13.32 -0.86
C ILE A 110 2.45 13.87 -1.08
N TYR A 111 3.21 13.22 -1.95
CA TYR A 111 4.55 13.68 -2.30
C TYR A 111 4.48 14.78 -3.35
N ARG A 112 3.67 14.56 -4.39
CA ARG A 112 3.53 15.46 -5.53
C ARG A 112 2.27 15.15 -6.32
N ILE A 113 1.87 16.13 -7.11
CA ILE A 113 0.77 16.02 -8.06
C ILE A 113 1.25 16.56 -9.39
N ASP A 114 1.08 15.75 -10.42
CA ASP A 114 1.38 16.12 -11.79
C ASP A 114 0.10 16.04 -12.63
N PHE A 115 -0.11 17.01 -13.50
CA PHE A 115 -1.24 17.08 -14.40
C PHE A 115 -0.78 17.33 -15.82
N TYR A 116 -0.99 16.34 -16.68
CA TYR A 116 -0.73 16.44 -18.12
C TYR A 116 -2.01 16.81 -18.86
N THR A 117 -1.91 17.73 -19.83
CA THR A 117 -2.98 18.06 -20.77
C THR A 117 -2.54 17.77 -22.21
N ALA A 118 -3.30 16.92 -22.89
CA ALA A 118 -3.06 16.51 -24.28
C ALA A 118 -3.29 17.67 -25.26
N SER A 119 -4.24 18.55 -24.93
CA SER A 119 -4.63 19.66 -25.82
C SER A 119 -3.50 20.66 -26.06
N SER A 120 -2.63 20.85 -25.07
CA SER A 120 -1.50 21.80 -25.15
C SER A 120 -0.14 21.13 -25.00
N CYS A 121 -0.09 19.80 -24.90
CA CYS A 121 1.13 19.01 -24.64
C CYS A 121 1.94 19.60 -23.48
N THR A 122 1.25 19.90 -22.36
CA THR A 122 1.83 20.60 -21.21
C THR A 122 1.68 19.77 -19.96
N LEU A 123 2.75 19.69 -19.16
CA LEU A 123 2.76 19.08 -17.84
C LEU A 123 2.84 20.18 -16.78
N VAL A 124 1.90 20.16 -15.85
CA VAL A 124 1.86 21.04 -14.68
C VAL A 124 2.23 20.19 -13.48
N THR A 125 3.24 20.61 -12.73
CA THR A 125 3.71 19.88 -11.53
C THR A 125 3.50 20.74 -10.28
N SER A 126 3.33 20.09 -9.14
CA SER A 126 3.19 20.76 -7.84
C SER A 126 4.51 21.25 -7.24
N SER A 127 5.65 20.79 -7.73
CA SER A 127 6.95 21.07 -7.10
C SER A 127 8.00 21.66 -8.04
N GLU A 128 7.89 21.44 -9.36
CA GLU A 128 8.95 21.76 -10.33
C GLU A 128 8.49 22.78 -11.38
N GLY A 129 7.22 23.22 -11.33
CA GLY A 129 6.63 24.19 -12.24
C GLY A 129 5.92 23.58 -13.45
N VAL A 130 5.92 24.30 -14.57
CA VAL A 130 5.15 23.98 -15.77
C VAL A 130 6.08 23.73 -16.95
N PHE A 131 5.90 22.59 -17.62
CA PHE A 131 6.68 22.14 -18.76
C PHE A 131 5.82 22.18 -20.02
N TYR A 132 6.12 23.12 -20.91
CA TYR A 132 5.40 23.30 -22.17
C TYR A 132 6.04 22.49 -23.30
N ASP A 133 5.20 22.12 -24.28
CA ASP A 133 5.64 21.53 -25.56
C ASP A 133 6.49 20.27 -25.38
N LEU A 134 5.98 19.35 -24.55
CA LEU A 134 6.58 18.03 -24.35
C LEU A 134 6.80 17.30 -25.68
N THR A 135 7.94 16.63 -25.78
CA THR A 135 8.29 15.87 -26.99
C THR A 135 7.38 14.64 -27.15
N ALA A 136 7.34 14.08 -28.36
CA ALA A 136 6.53 12.90 -28.65
C ALA A 136 6.89 11.68 -27.78
N GLN A 137 8.16 11.55 -27.39
CA GLN A 137 8.61 10.48 -26.49
C GLN A 137 8.15 10.72 -25.05
N GLU A 138 8.21 11.95 -24.56
CA GLU A 138 7.82 12.29 -23.18
C GLU A 138 6.30 12.19 -22.98
N ARG A 139 5.50 12.40 -24.03
CA ARG A 139 4.04 12.31 -23.95
C ARG A 139 3.49 10.89 -24.14
N GLU A 140 4.26 9.96 -24.71
CA GLU A 140 3.79 8.61 -25.06
C GLU A 140 3.17 7.90 -23.85
N ASN A 141 3.84 7.95 -22.70
CA ASN A 141 3.35 7.35 -21.45
C ASN A 141 2.01 7.97 -21.02
N TYR A 142 1.89 9.31 -21.07
CA TYR A 142 0.65 10.00 -20.69
C TYR A 142 -0.49 9.72 -21.67
N GLU A 143 -0.19 9.58 -22.96
CA GLU A 143 -1.16 9.18 -23.98
C GLU A 143 -1.67 7.75 -23.74
N GLN A 144 -0.77 6.80 -23.46
CA GLN A 144 -1.14 5.44 -23.06
C GLN A 144 -2.01 5.41 -21.80
N TYR A 145 -1.71 6.26 -20.81
CA TYR A 145 -2.54 6.36 -19.60
C TYR A 145 -3.97 6.80 -19.90
N MET A 146 -4.17 7.68 -20.89
CA MET A 146 -5.51 8.09 -21.32
C MET A 146 -6.25 6.98 -22.10
N GLU A 147 -5.54 6.07 -22.75
CA GLU A 147 -6.17 4.94 -23.46
C GLU A 147 -6.79 3.92 -22.50
N SER A 148 -6.31 3.83 -21.26
CA SER A 148 -6.85 2.90 -20.25
C SER A 148 -8.33 3.12 -19.95
N ASP A 149 -9.14 2.05 -20.00
CA ASP A 149 -10.56 2.07 -19.63
C ASP A 149 -10.80 2.13 -18.10
N GLU A 150 -9.75 1.98 -17.29
CA GLU A 150 -9.85 2.07 -15.84
C GLU A 150 -10.10 3.52 -15.39
N LYS A 151 -11.00 3.70 -14.40
CA LYS A 151 -11.31 5.04 -13.81
C LYS A 151 -10.05 5.68 -13.20
N TRP A 152 -9.18 4.85 -12.64
CA TRP A 152 -7.87 5.17 -12.09
C TRP A 152 -7.09 3.86 -11.93
N PHE A 153 -5.77 3.95 -11.87
CA PHE A 153 -4.89 2.81 -11.60
C PHE A 153 -3.59 3.26 -10.94
N MET A 154 -2.93 2.36 -10.21
CA MET A 154 -1.58 2.63 -9.69
C MET A 154 -0.53 2.21 -10.71
N ASP A 155 0.50 3.04 -10.88
CA ASP A 155 1.75 2.70 -11.57
C ASP A 155 2.90 2.79 -10.57
N ILE A 156 3.50 1.63 -10.30
CA ILE A 156 4.64 1.46 -9.38
C ILE A 156 5.96 1.82 -10.05
N HIS A 157 6.00 1.86 -11.39
CA HIS A 157 7.17 2.18 -12.20
C HIS A 157 7.05 3.57 -12.83
N TYR A 158 6.26 4.46 -12.22
CA TYR A 158 6.09 5.81 -12.75
C TYR A 158 7.39 6.62 -12.66
N ALA A 159 8.20 6.38 -11.62
CA ALA A 159 9.54 6.93 -11.52
C ALA A 159 10.39 6.54 -12.76
N GLY A 160 10.89 7.55 -13.48
CA GLY A 160 11.67 7.35 -14.71
C GLY A 160 10.85 7.34 -16.02
N LYS A 161 9.51 7.30 -15.95
CA LYS A 161 8.62 7.48 -17.12
C LYS A 161 8.26 8.95 -17.39
N GLU A 162 8.65 9.83 -16.49
CA GLU A 162 8.41 11.28 -16.55
C GLU A 162 9.34 11.97 -17.56
N PRO A 163 9.02 13.21 -17.97
CA PRO A 163 9.89 13.99 -18.83
C PRO A 163 11.32 14.10 -18.28
N GLY A 164 12.31 14.17 -19.16
CA GLY A 164 13.72 14.04 -18.77
C GLY A 164 14.22 15.14 -17.82
N LEU A 165 13.56 16.30 -17.82
CA LEU A 165 13.86 17.40 -16.90
C LEU A 165 13.27 17.17 -15.50
N VAL A 166 12.13 16.51 -15.46
CA VAL A 166 11.36 16.16 -14.27
C VAL A 166 12.02 14.98 -13.56
N SER A 167 12.41 13.94 -14.30
CA SER A 167 13.04 12.76 -13.71
C SER A 167 14.42 13.02 -13.09
N LYS A 168 15.15 14.04 -13.55
CA LYS A 168 16.48 14.40 -13.01
C LYS A 168 16.46 15.01 -11.61
N THR A 169 15.35 15.64 -11.23
CA THR A 169 15.16 16.21 -9.89
C THR A 169 14.58 15.20 -8.90
N ARG A 170 14.16 14.03 -9.39
CA ARG A 170 13.40 13.02 -8.64
C ARG A 170 14.28 11.81 -8.34
N ASN A 171 14.77 11.73 -7.11
CA ASN A 171 15.67 10.66 -6.66
C ASN A 171 15.04 9.67 -5.66
N GLU A 172 13.75 9.83 -5.36
CA GLU A 172 13.05 9.01 -4.37
C GLU A 172 12.20 7.95 -5.08
N GLU A 173 11.92 6.84 -4.39
CA GLU A 173 10.98 5.83 -4.88
C GLU A 173 9.55 6.19 -4.46
N TYR A 174 8.63 6.18 -5.43
CA TYR A 174 7.23 6.53 -5.23
C TYR A 174 6.33 5.74 -6.16
N ILE A 175 5.11 5.51 -5.69
CA ILE A 175 4.02 4.96 -6.50
C ILE A 175 3.07 6.08 -6.87
N SER A 176 2.49 6.01 -8.06
CA SER A 176 1.59 7.07 -8.54
C SER A 176 0.21 6.53 -8.85
N LEU A 177 -0.81 7.17 -8.29
CA LEU A 177 -2.20 7.00 -8.71
C LEU A 177 -2.40 7.82 -9.98
N ILE A 178 -2.72 7.13 -11.07
CA ILE A 178 -2.96 7.73 -12.37
C ILE A 178 -4.45 7.71 -12.64
N LYS A 179 -4.97 8.88 -13.02
CA LYS A 179 -6.38 9.09 -13.34
C LYS A 179 -6.52 9.80 -14.68
N PRO A 180 -7.12 9.17 -15.69
CA PRO A 180 -7.53 9.87 -16.91
C PRO A 180 -8.58 10.95 -16.58
N VAL A 181 -8.35 12.16 -17.06
CA VAL A 181 -9.23 13.32 -16.83
C VAL A 181 -10.04 13.62 -18.08
N TYR A 182 -11.35 13.71 -17.88
CA TYR A 182 -12.30 14.08 -18.93
C TYR A 182 -12.51 15.59 -18.92
N SER A 183 -12.51 16.20 -20.10
CA SER A 183 -12.97 17.58 -20.25
C SER A 183 -14.48 17.62 -20.10
N LYS A 184 -14.98 18.43 -19.16
CA LYS A 184 -16.43 18.68 -19.01
C LYS A 184 -17.05 19.29 -20.27
N TYR A 185 -16.24 19.92 -21.12
CA TYR A 185 -16.71 20.61 -22.32
C TYR A 185 -16.87 19.68 -23.52
N THR A 186 -15.97 18.70 -23.68
CA THR A 186 -15.96 17.81 -24.84
C THR A 186 -16.37 16.38 -24.53
N GLY A 187 -16.41 16.00 -23.25
CA GLY A 187 -16.65 14.62 -22.80
C GLY A 187 -15.51 13.66 -23.14
N LYS A 188 -14.38 14.15 -23.68
CA LYS A 188 -13.23 13.32 -24.08
C LYS A 188 -12.14 13.33 -23.01
N LYS A 189 -11.43 12.22 -22.89
CA LYS A 189 -10.18 12.13 -22.12
C LYS A 189 -9.16 13.06 -22.77
N THR A 190 -8.71 14.05 -22.00
CA THR A 190 -7.87 15.15 -22.52
C THR A 190 -6.73 15.52 -21.58
N GLY A 191 -6.64 14.83 -20.45
CA GLY A 191 -5.49 14.92 -19.56
C GLY A 191 -5.30 13.67 -18.72
N ALA A 192 -4.18 13.61 -18.03
CA ALA A 192 -3.85 12.58 -17.06
C ALA A 192 -3.39 13.26 -15.76
N LEU A 193 -4.03 12.91 -14.65
CA LEU A 193 -3.66 13.36 -13.32
C LEU A 193 -2.88 12.24 -12.63
N CYS A 194 -1.71 12.56 -12.11
CA CYS A 194 -0.83 11.64 -11.40
C CYS A 194 -0.64 12.18 -9.98
N ILE A 195 -1.05 11.41 -8.97
CA ILE A 195 -0.80 11.75 -7.57
C ILE A 195 0.22 10.74 -7.04
N SER A 196 1.41 11.21 -6.69
CA SER A 196 2.47 10.33 -6.23
C SER A 196 2.56 10.30 -4.71
N VAL A 197 2.87 9.13 -4.18
CA VAL A 197 3.13 8.88 -2.76
C VAL A 197 4.46 8.17 -2.63
N ARG A 198 5.29 8.65 -1.71
CA ARG A 198 6.59 8.03 -1.41
C ARG A 198 6.40 6.66 -0.82
N ILE A 199 7.23 5.73 -1.25
CA ILE A 199 7.28 4.37 -0.71
C ILE A 199 7.57 4.40 0.80
N ALA A 200 8.50 5.25 1.25
CA ALA A 200 8.80 5.44 2.68
C ALA A 200 7.60 5.91 3.53
N GLU A 201 6.67 6.67 2.97
CA GLU A 201 5.46 7.13 3.69
C GLU A 201 4.45 5.99 3.85
N LEU A 202 4.41 5.07 2.88
CA LEU A 202 3.62 3.84 2.95
C LEU A 202 4.23 2.85 3.94
N GLU A 203 5.56 2.75 4.01
CA GLU A 203 6.26 1.94 5.03
C GLU A 203 5.93 2.38 6.45
N GLN A 204 5.82 3.70 6.70
CA GLN A 204 5.41 4.22 7.99
C GLN A 204 3.97 3.85 8.38
N LEU A 205 3.11 3.55 7.40
CA LEU A 205 1.76 3.06 7.65
C LEU A 205 1.74 1.55 7.96
N MET A 206 2.83 0.83 7.69
CA MET A 206 2.96 -0.57 8.05
C MET A 206 3.40 -0.72 9.52
N PRO A 207 2.86 -1.70 10.25
CA PRO A 207 3.25 -1.95 11.62
C PRO A 207 4.73 -2.33 11.65
N GLN A 208 5.51 -1.53 12.37
CA GLN A 208 6.92 -1.79 12.61
C GLN A 208 7.03 -3.04 13.49
N THR A 209 7.47 -4.15 12.91
CA THR A 209 7.79 -5.36 13.67
C THR A 209 9.11 -5.13 14.41
N THR A 210 9.15 -5.43 15.72
CA THR A 210 10.39 -5.40 16.50
C THR A 210 11.33 -6.55 16.13
N ASP A 211 10.85 -7.55 15.39
CA ASP A 211 11.59 -8.75 15.01
C ASP A 211 12.02 -8.65 13.53
N LEU A 212 13.33 -8.56 13.28
CA LEU A 212 13.93 -8.39 11.95
C LEU A 212 13.75 -9.62 11.03
N SER A 213 13.22 -10.73 11.56
CA SER A 213 12.93 -11.95 10.80
C SER A 213 11.52 -12.00 10.21
N GLU A 214 10.62 -11.11 10.62
CA GLU A 214 9.22 -11.07 10.16
C GLU A 214 8.95 -9.73 9.46
N GLY A 215 8.45 -9.80 8.23
CA GLY A 215 8.31 -8.64 7.34
C GLY A 215 6.93 -8.58 6.71
N VAL A 216 6.40 -7.38 6.51
CA VAL A 216 5.15 -7.18 5.77
C VAL A 216 5.48 -6.77 4.36
N CYS A 217 5.00 -7.53 3.38
CA CYS A 217 5.15 -7.21 1.97
C CYS A 217 3.83 -6.72 1.38
N MET A 218 3.88 -5.69 0.53
CA MET A 218 2.73 -5.26 -0.25
C MET A 218 2.93 -5.66 -1.71
N TYR A 219 1.93 -6.32 -2.28
CA TYR A 219 1.88 -6.68 -3.70
C TYR A 219 0.77 -5.90 -4.41
N TYR A 220 1.05 -5.47 -5.62
CA TYR A 220 0.08 -4.86 -6.53
C TYR A 220 0.19 -5.53 -7.90
N LYS A 221 -0.95 -6.02 -8.43
CA LYS A 221 -1.02 -6.79 -9.70
C LYS A 221 0.00 -7.94 -9.79
N GLY A 222 0.41 -8.51 -8.66
CA GLY A 222 1.36 -9.62 -8.59
C GLY A 222 2.83 -9.21 -8.49
N GLU A 223 3.14 -7.91 -8.56
CA GLU A 223 4.49 -7.37 -8.35
C GLU A 223 4.63 -6.84 -6.93
N MET A 224 5.78 -7.06 -6.30
CA MET A 224 6.08 -6.55 -4.97
C MET A 224 6.36 -5.05 -5.04
N VAL A 225 5.67 -4.29 -4.19
CA VAL A 225 5.78 -2.83 -4.08
C VAL A 225 6.60 -2.44 -2.85
N LEU A 226 6.49 -3.23 -1.78
CA LEU A 226 7.12 -2.97 -0.48
C LEU A 226 7.55 -4.27 0.20
N GLY A 227 8.69 -4.24 0.90
CA GLY A 227 9.21 -5.32 1.74
C GLY A 227 10.31 -6.17 1.07
N THR A 228 10.91 -7.08 1.85
CA THR A 228 11.89 -8.07 1.37
C THR A 228 11.25 -9.45 1.32
N GLU A 229 11.31 -10.11 0.16
CA GLU A 229 10.79 -11.46 -0.04
C GLU A 229 11.59 -12.49 0.77
N ASN A 230 10.95 -13.25 1.67
CA ASN A 230 11.44 -14.60 1.98
C ASN A 230 10.68 -15.58 1.07
N GLU A 231 11.42 -16.49 0.43
CA GLU A 231 11.02 -17.39 -0.66
C GLU A 231 9.81 -18.33 -0.40
N HIS A 232 9.08 -18.22 0.72
CA HIS A 232 8.19 -19.27 1.21
C HIS A 232 6.67 -19.03 1.11
N LEU A 233 6.15 -17.86 0.74
CA LEU A 233 4.69 -17.62 0.77
C LEU A 233 4.16 -16.79 -0.41
N VAL A 234 3.98 -17.42 -1.58
CA VAL A 234 3.17 -16.86 -2.68
C VAL A 234 1.75 -17.44 -2.60
N SER A 235 0.79 -16.67 -2.06
CA SER A 235 -0.63 -16.97 -2.24
C SER A 235 -1.28 -15.94 -3.17
N ARG A 236 -1.81 -16.42 -4.31
CA ARG A 236 -2.55 -15.63 -5.30
C ARG A 236 -3.82 -15.02 -4.68
N GLY A 237 -3.97 -13.69 -4.76
CA GLY A 237 -5.19 -12.99 -4.35
C GLY A 237 -5.35 -11.59 -4.94
N SER A 238 -6.44 -11.41 -5.71
CA SER A 238 -7.20 -10.21 -6.14
C SER A 238 -6.50 -8.88 -6.52
N ASN A 239 -6.99 -8.32 -7.63
CA ASN A 239 -6.51 -7.19 -8.44
C ASN A 239 -6.37 -5.79 -7.80
N ARG A 240 -6.50 -5.61 -6.47
CA ARG A 240 -6.55 -4.25 -5.89
C ARG A 240 -5.40 -3.85 -4.96
N SER A 241 -4.83 -4.78 -4.21
CA SER A 241 -3.60 -4.63 -3.41
C SER A 241 -3.63 -5.76 -2.40
N LEU A 242 -2.63 -6.64 -2.40
CA LEU A 242 -2.54 -7.77 -1.48
C LEU A 242 -1.36 -7.53 -0.54
N ILE A 243 -1.62 -7.32 0.74
CA ILE A 243 -0.58 -7.24 1.77
C ILE A 243 -0.42 -8.63 2.38
N ILE A 244 0.79 -9.19 2.33
CA ILE A 244 1.15 -10.50 2.86
C ILE A 244 2.14 -10.30 4.01
N TRP A 245 1.89 -10.95 5.14
CA TRP A 245 2.86 -11.10 6.23
C TRP A 245 3.75 -12.31 5.93
N ILE A 246 5.08 -12.13 6.00
CA ILE A 246 6.12 -13.13 5.80
C ILE A 246 6.73 -13.52 7.15
#